data_AF-A0A1V9F4S1-F1
#
_entry.id   AF-A0A1V9F4S1-F1
#
_cell.length_a   1.000
_cell.length_b   1.000
_cell.length_c   1.000
_cell.angle_alpha   90.00
_cell.angle_beta   90.00
_cell.angle_gamma   90.00
#
_symmetry.space_group_name_H-M   'P 1'
#
loop_
_entity.id
_entity.type
_entity.pdbx_description
1 polymer ?
#
loop_
_entity_poly.entity_id
_entity_poly.type
_entity_poly.pdbx_seq_one_letter_code
_entity_poly.pdbx_strand_id
1 'polypeptide(L)'
;MTTFWTEDSILTNQSEHTPPAEIFDAFCQAIGFYYQQKGYKYTKSRPKVKIESKDLFVEINFWSSRSNMAGSSVGLEILPYVGSKKLKKWIKTNKTGRNEYIYGPTKYDFRQQNIYGASVDFFLDLILKIDKYIAANLNIEDNKKFIDKLLAENNGEMIIDNVACYLTMTNDPRLSSFIEEHVDGLGTELVSKLKDIEASRQPGNELIS
;
A
#
# COMPACT_ATOMS: atom_id res chain seq x y z
N MET A 1 -11.44 22.01 -1.22
CA MET A 1 -11.95 20.76 -0.60
C MET A 1 -13.45 20.77 -0.34
N THR A 2 -14.11 21.93 -0.33
CA THR A 2 -15.57 22.07 -0.11
C THR A 2 -16.47 21.65 -1.28
N THR A 3 -15.90 21.25 -2.42
CA THR A 3 -16.66 20.99 -3.66
C THR A 3 -17.49 19.70 -3.64
N PHE A 4 -17.28 18.79 -2.69
CA PHE A 4 -18.01 17.50 -2.62
C PHE A 4 -19.16 17.49 -1.61
N TRP A 5 -19.18 18.42 -0.66
CA TRP A 5 -20.27 18.61 0.30
C TRP A 5 -21.08 19.84 -0.10
N THR A 6 -21.74 19.74 -1.25
CA THR A 6 -22.74 20.70 -1.72
C THR A 6 -24.12 20.31 -1.20
N GLU A 7 -25.08 21.23 -1.19
CA GLU A 7 -26.47 20.92 -0.83
C GLU A 7 -27.00 19.73 -1.63
N ASP A 8 -26.76 19.66 -2.94
CA ASP A 8 -27.25 18.55 -3.78
C ASP A 8 -26.41 17.24 -3.73
N SER A 9 -25.35 17.20 -2.91
CA SER A 9 -24.47 16.02 -2.86
C SER A 9 -25.11 14.89 -2.06
N ILE A 10 -24.89 13.64 -2.51
CA ILE A 10 -25.24 12.45 -1.73
C ILE A 10 -24.55 12.40 -0.36
N LEU A 11 -23.41 13.08 -0.20
CA LEU A 11 -22.73 13.14 1.09
C LEU A 11 -23.47 14.04 2.09
N THR A 12 -24.28 14.97 1.60
CA THR A 12 -25.10 15.91 2.38
C THR A 12 -26.54 15.40 2.55
N ASN A 13 -27.13 14.84 1.49
CA ASN A 13 -28.54 14.44 1.43
C ASN A 13 -28.72 12.91 1.48
N GLN A 14 -28.17 12.28 2.52
CA GLN A 14 -28.37 10.85 2.75
C GLN A 14 -29.77 10.61 3.34
N SER A 15 -30.39 9.48 2.97
CA SER A 15 -31.62 8.98 3.55
C SER A 15 -31.51 7.50 3.89
N GLU A 16 -32.50 6.96 4.57
CA GLU A 16 -32.56 5.52 4.90
C GLU A 16 -32.60 4.60 3.67
N HIS A 17 -32.93 5.15 2.50
CA HIS A 17 -32.98 4.44 1.23
C HIS A 17 -31.74 4.68 0.34
N THR A 18 -30.83 5.56 0.75
CA THR A 18 -29.62 5.84 -0.03
C THR A 18 -28.75 4.59 -0.10
N PRO A 19 -28.40 4.09 -1.31
CA PRO A 19 -27.59 2.89 -1.45
C PRO A 19 -26.19 3.07 -0.82
N PRO A 20 -25.73 2.15 0.05
CA PRO A 20 -24.39 2.22 0.64
C PRO A 20 -23.25 2.37 -0.36
N ALA A 21 -23.39 1.76 -1.54
CA ALA A 21 -22.40 1.85 -2.61
C ALA A 21 -22.21 3.28 -3.13
N GLU A 22 -23.29 4.06 -3.24
CA GLU A 22 -23.21 5.43 -3.74
C GLU A 22 -22.54 6.36 -2.72
N ILE A 23 -22.83 6.17 -1.42
CA ILE A 23 -22.15 6.88 -0.32
C ILE A 23 -20.65 6.55 -0.35
N PHE A 24 -20.31 5.26 -0.43
CA PHE A 24 -18.92 4.80 -0.51
C PHE A 24 -18.17 5.40 -1.70
N ASP A 25 -18.78 5.36 -2.89
CA ASP A 25 -18.18 5.88 -4.11
C ASP A 25 -17.99 7.40 -4.06
N ALA A 26 -18.97 8.14 -3.55
CA ALA A 26 -18.87 9.59 -3.41
C ALA A 26 -17.79 9.99 -2.39
N PHE A 27 -17.71 9.28 -1.27
CA PHE A 27 -16.70 9.53 -0.24
C PHE A 27 -15.29 9.22 -0.76
N CYS A 28 -15.11 8.09 -1.46
CA CYS A 28 -13.84 7.74 -2.09
C CYS A 28 -13.44 8.74 -3.19
N GLN A 29 -14.40 9.30 -3.94
CA GLN A 29 -14.12 10.36 -4.92
C GLN A 29 -13.66 11.64 -4.25
N ALA A 30 -14.24 12.02 -3.11
CA ALA A 30 -13.79 13.18 -2.36
C ALA A 30 -12.35 13.01 -1.83
N ILE A 31 -12.02 11.84 -1.28
CA ILE A 31 -10.64 11.50 -0.89
C ILE A 31 -9.72 11.54 -2.12
N GLY A 32 -10.13 10.90 -3.22
CA GLY A 32 -9.40 10.84 -4.47
C GLY A 32 -9.06 12.22 -5.01
N PHE A 33 -10.05 13.13 -5.04
CA PHE A 33 -9.87 14.51 -5.49
C PHE A 33 -8.87 15.27 -4.61
N TYR A 34 -8.94 15.12 -3.28
CA TYR A 34 -7.98 15.73 -2.37
C TYR A 34 -6.54 15.32 -2.72
N TYR A 35 -6.29 14.01 -2.82
CA TYR A 35 -4.95 13.50 -3.10
C TYR A 35 -4.48 13.78 -4.53
N GLN A 36 -5.38 13.93 -5.50
CA GLN A 36 -5.02 14.40 -6.84
C GLN A 36 -4.39 15.79 -6.83
N GLN A 37 -4.83 16.70 -5.95
CA GLN A 37 -4.19 18.01 -5.78
C GLN A 37 -2.77 17.91 -5.21
N LYS A 38 -2.43 16.78 -4.59
CA LYS A 38 -1.10 16.47 -4.03
C LYS A 38 -0.26 15.59 -4.98
N GLY A 39 -0.70 15.42 -6.23
CA GLY A 39 0.02 14.65 -7.25
C GLY A 39 -0.23 13.15 -7.25
N TYR A 40 -1.17 12.64 -6.45
CA TYR A 40 -1.55 11.23 -6.50
C TYR A 40 -2.47 10.97 -7.69
N LYS A 41 -2.39 9.78 -8.25
CA LYS A 41 -3.38 9.25 -9.19
C LYS A 41 -4.50 8.55 -8.44
N TYR A 42 -5.75 8.93 -8.71
CA TYR A 42 -6.93 8.22 -8.23
C TYR A 42 -7.42 7.19 -9.27
N THR A 43 -7.86 6.01 -8.82
CA THR A 43 -8.48 4.98 -9.67
C THR A 43 -9.86 4.64 -9.11
N LYS A 44 -10.93 4.88 -9.89
CA LYS A 44 -12.32 4.71 -9.44
C LYS A 44 -12.78 3.25 -9.37
N SER A 45 -12.43 2.41 -10.35
CA SER A 45 -12.95 1.03 -10.45
C SER A 45 -12.51 0.10 -9.31
N ARG A 46 -11.36 0.40 -8.71
CA ARG A 46 -10.87 -0.18 -7.46
C ARG A 46 -10.37 0.99 -6.63
N PRO A 47 -11.26 1.65 -5.87
CA PRO A 47 -10.98 2.92 -5.22
C PRO A 47 -9.65 2.94 -4.51
N LYS A 48 -8.71 3.76 -5.00
CA LYS A 48 -7.39 3.93 -4.42
C LYS A 48 -6.69 5.18 -4.91
N VAL A 49 -5.74 5.67 -4.12
CA VAL A 49 -4.80 6.72 -4.51
C VAL A 49 -3.38 6.16 -4.57
N LYS A 50 -2.59 6.58 -5.56
CA LYS A 50 -1.21 6.11 -5.76
C LYS A 50 -0.29 7.26 -6.13
N ILE A 51 0.89 7.31 -5.53
CA ILE A 51 1.98 8.20 -5.94
C ILE A 51 3.27 7.38 -6.15
N GLU A 52 4.04 7.72 -7.18
CA GLU A 52 5.28 7.00 -7.53
C GLU A 52 6.51 7.83 -7.17
N SER A 53 7.56 7.15 -6.68
CA SER A 53 8.88 7.71 -6.46
C SER A 53 9.94 6.77 -7.05
N LYS A 54 10.43 7.13 -8.25
CA LYS A 54 11.36 6.31 -9.06
C LYS A 54 10.83 4.87 -9.25
N ASP A 55 11.40 3.90 -8.54
CA ASP A 55 10.99 2.49 -8.53
C ASP A 55 9.91 2.15 -7.50
N LEU A 56 9.86 2.85 -6.37
CA LEU A 56 8.89 2.61 -5.32
C LEU A 56 7.61 3.40 -5.56
N PHE A 57 6.54 3.01 -4.90
CA PHE A 57 5.30 3.74 -4.89
C PHE A 57 4.56 3.54 -3.57
N VAL A 58 3.78 4.55 -3.19
CA VAL A 58 2.77 4.44 -2.12
C VAL A 58 1.42 4.26 -2.76
N GLU A 59 0.65 3.29 -2.28
CA GLU A 59 -0.73 3.06 -2.69
C GLU A 59 -1.62 2.95 -1.45
N ILE A 60 -2.76 3.64 -1.46
CA ILE A 60 -3.76 3.54 -0.38
C ILE A 60 -5.05 3.06 -1.03
N ASN A 61 -5.43 1.82 -0.70
CA ASN A 61 -6.65 1.20 -1.17
C ASN A 61 -7.82 1.53 -0.23
N PHE A 62 -9.00 1.72 -0.81
CA PHE A 62 -10.25 1.94 -0.09
C PHE A 62 -11.18 0.76 -0.36
N TRP A 63 -11.54 0.03 0.69
CA TRP A 63 -12.38 -1.17 0.59
C TRP A 63 -13.70 -0.93 1.30
N SER A 64 -14.76 -1.45 0.71
CA SER A 64 -16.09 -1.40 1.29
C SER A 64 -16.35 -2.65 2.12
N SER A 65 -17.15 -2.54 3.18
CA SER A 65 -17.57 -3.70 3.97
C SER A 65 -18.71 -4.47 3.30
N ARG A 66 -18.69 -5.80 3.42
CA ARG A 66 -19.83 -6.66 3.03
C ARG A 66 -21.02 -6.55 3.99
N SER A 67 -20.82 -5.92 5.15
CA SER A 67 -21.83 -5.75 6.19
C SER A 67 -22.51 -4.37 6.16
N ASN A 68 -22.35 -3.62 5.07
CA ASN A 68 -23.00 -2.32 4.90
C ASN A 68 -24.53 -2.45 4.95
N MET A 69 -25.18 -1.46 5.52
CA MET A 69 -26.62 -1.43 5.73
C MET A 69 -27.16 -0.03 5.38
N ALA A 70 -28.07 0.03 4.42
CA ALA A 70 -28.77 1.27 4.07
C ALA A 70 -29.41 1.90 5.32
N GLY A 71 -29.31 3.22 5.44
CA GLY A 71 -29.82 3.95 6.59
C GLY A 71 -29.06 3.81 7.90
N SER A 72 -27.97 3.03 7.94
CA SER A 72 -27.31 2.68 9.21
C SER A 72 -25.79 2.74 9.14
N SER A 73 -25.17 2.00 8.20
CA SER A 73 -23.71 1.86 8.17
C SER A 73 -23.14 1.69 6.78
N VAL A 74 -22.05 2.40 6.54
CA VAL A 74 -21.21 2.26 5.34
C VAL A 74 -19.78 2.17 5.82
N GLY A 75 -19.22 0.96 5.82
CA GLY A 75 -17.85 0.70 6.23
C GLY A 75 -16.85 1.07 5.14
N LEU A 76 -15.87 1.88 5.50
CA LEU A 76 -14.68 2.21 4.72
C LEU A 76 -13.45 1.63 5.43
N GLU A 77 -12.76 0.71 4.76
CA GLU A 77 -11.45 0.24 5.16
C GLU A 77 -10.36 0.93 4.33
N ILE A 78 -9.34 1.50 4.99
CA ILE A 78 -8.25 2.25 4.37
C ILE A 78 -6.97 1.45 4.55
N LEU A 79 -6.33 1.04 3.45
CA LEU A 79 -5.22 0.09 3.43
C LEU A 79 -4.00 0.69 2.71
N PRO A 80 -3.02 1.25 3.45
CA PRO A 80 -1.76 1.75 2.88
C PRO A 80 -0.82 0.59 2.53
N TYR A 81 -0.06 0.75 1.45
CA TYR A 81 1.00 -0.15 1.03
C TYR A 81 2.15 0.63 0.40
N VAL A 82 3.36 0.08 0.51
CA VAL A 82 4.49 0.45 -0.34
C VAL A 82 4.89 -0.73 -1.19
N GLY A 83 5.12 -0.48 -2.48
CA GLY A 83 5.55 -1.50 -3.43
C GLY A 83 6.58 -1.00 -4.42
N SER A 84 7.07 -1.91 -5.26
CA SER A 84 8.01 -1.63 -6.34
C SER A 84 7.39 -1.88 -7.72
N LYS A 85 7.61 -0.95 -8.64
CA LYS A 85 7.15 -1.02 -10.04
C LYS A 85 7.77 -2.17 -10.81
N LYS A 86 8.99 -2.57 -10.46
CA LYS A 86 9.73 -3.65 -11.14
C LYS A 86 9.47 -5.01 -10.52
N LEU A 87 9.14 -5.06 -9.21
CA LEU A 87 9.10 -6.30 -8.45
C LEU A 87 8.12 -7.33 -8.99
N LYS A 88 6.89 -6.96 -9.33
CA LYS A 88 5.89 -7.91 -9.86
C LYS A 88 6.37 -8.62 -11.13
N LYS A 89 6.97 -7.87 -12.05
CA LYS A 89 7.51 -8.43 -13.30
C LYS A 89 8.68 -9.36 -12.99
N TRP A 90 9.58 -8.94 -12.11
CA TRP A 90 10.73 -9.75 -11.69
C TRP A 90 10.30 -11.05 -11.02
N ILE A 91 9.36 -11.01 -10.07
CA ILE A 91 8.74 -12.17 -9.41
C ILE A 91 8.19 -13.15 -10.44
N LYS A 92 7.40 -12.66 -11.40
CA LYS A 92 6.81 -13.50 -12.45
C LYS A 92 7.90 -14.18 -13.30
N THR A 93 8.95 -13.46 -13.68
CA THR A 93 10.07 -13.99 -14.47
C THR A 93 10.85 -15.06 -13.72
N ASN A 94 11.09 -14.87 -12.42
CA ASN A 94 11.91 -15.77 -11.61
C ASN A 94 11.09 -16.85 -10.88
N LYS A 95 9.76 -16.82 -10.98
CA LYS A 95 8.84 -17.74 -10.28
C LYS A 95 9.09 -17.77 -8.76
N THR A 96 9.24 -16.58 -8.18
CA THR A 96 9.47 -16.30 -6.76
C THR A 96 8.36 -15.39 -6.20
N GLY A 97 8.27 -15.22 -4.88
CA GLY A 97 7.41 -14.21 -4.23
C GLY A 97 5.92 -14.28 -4.57
N ARG A 98 5.17 -13.21 -4.24
CA ARG A 98 3.71 -13.16 -4.44
C ARG A 98 3.23 -11.94 -5.22
N ASN A 99 3.72 -10.75 -4.89
CA ASN A 99 3.24 -9.49 -5.48
C ASN A 99 4.27 -8.35 -5.35
N GLU A 100 3.88 -7.14 -5.78
CA GLU A 100 4.73 -5.94 -5.79
C GLU A 100 4.94 -5.24 -4.44
N TYR A 101 4.19 -5.59 -3.39
CA TYR A 101 4.19 -4.86 -2.12
C TYR A 101 5.24 -5.40 -1.16
N ILE A 102 6.06 -4.51 -0.61
CA ILE A 102 7.15 -4.84 0.34
C ILE A 102 6.82 -4.41 1.77
N TYR A 103 5.84 -3.51 1.94
CA TYR A 103 5.42 -3.01 3.24
C TYR A 103 3.90 -2.83 3.24
N GLY A 104 3.25 -3.36 4.28
CA GLY A 104 1.80 -3.35 4.44
C GLY A 104 1.44 -3.16 5.91
N PRO A 105 1.39 -1.91 6.40
CA PRO A 105 1.09 -1.64 7.80
C PRO A 105 -0.28 -2.18 8.20
N THR A 106 -0.39 -2.50 9.48
CA THR A 106 -1.62 -2.97 10.13
C THR A 106 -1.97 -2.19 11.38
N LYS A 107 -1.02 -1.46 11.97
CA LYS A 107 -1.18 -0.72 13.23
C LYS A 107 -1.37 0.79 12.99
N TYR A 108 -2.61 1.20 12.74
CA TYR A 108 -3.04 2.60 12.65
C TYR A 108 -4.53 2.73 12.97
N ASP A 109 -4.95 3.89 13.46
CA ASP A 109 -6.27 4.12 14.06
C ASP A 109 -7.36 4.51 13.05
N PHE A 110 -6.99 4.89 11.84
CA PHE A 110 -7.93 5.27 10.79
C PHE A 110 -8.32 4.12 9.84
N ARG A 111 -7.95 2.87 10.16
CA ARG A 111 -8.16 1.73 9.26
C ARG A 111 -9.63 1.48 8.94
N GLN A 112 -10.51 1.44 9.94
CA GLN A 112 -11.92 1.10 9.76
C GLN A 112 -12.78 2.28 10.18
N GLN A 113 -13.56 2.82 9.24
CA GLN A 113 -14.41 4.00 9.44
C GLN A 113 -15.85 3.67 9.06
N ASN A 114 -16.82 4.18 9.82
CA ASN A 114 -18.20 4.28 9.36
C ASN A 114 -18.42 5.66 8.75
N ILE A 115 -18.78 5.71 7.46
CA ILE A 115 -18.93 6.96 6.70
C ILE A 115 -20.41 7.31 6.41
N TYR A 116 -21.35 6.51 6.91
CA TYR A 116 -22.77 6.87 6.87
C TYR A 116 -23.02 8.11 7.73
N GLY A 117 -23.68 9.13 7.16
CA GLY A 117 -23.94 10.41 7.83
C GLY A 117 -22.69 11.23 8.16
N ALA A 118 -21.54 10.94 7.53
CA ALA A 118 -20.29 11.63 7.82
C ALA A 118 -20.36 13.14 7.49
N SER A 119 -19.95 13.97 8.46
CA SER A 119 -19.85 15.41 8.29
C SER A 119 -18.56 15.82 7.54
N VAL A 120 -18.51 17.08 7.09
CA VAL A 120 -17.28 17.67 6.55
C VAL A 120 -16.14 17.64 7.58
N ASP A 121 -16.43 17.93 8.85
CA ASP A 121 -15.41 17.92 9.90
C ASP A 121 -14.82 16.52 10.13
N PHE A 122 -15.66 15.49 10.11
CA PHE A 122 -15.20 14.10 10.15
C PHE A 122 -14.28 13.78 8.97
N PHE A 123 -14.66 14.20 7.76
CA PHE A 123 -13.85 14.01 6.57
C PHE A 123 -12.48 14.70 6.70
N LEU A 124 -12.46 15.96 7.16
CA LEU A 124 -11.22 16.72 7.34
C LEU A 124 -10.31 16.11 8.41
N ASP A 125 -10.86 15.63 9.53
CA ASP A 125 -10.09 14.92 10.56
C ASP A 125 -9.49 13.62 10.02
N LEU A 126 -10.27 12.84 9.27
CA LEU A 126 -9.81 11.62 8.63
C LEU A 126 -8.67 11.90 7.64
N ILE A 127 -8.82 12.91 6.78
CA ILE A 127 -7.77 13.34 5.84
C ILE A 127 -6.49 13.73 6.60
N LEU A 128 -6.61 14.50 7.68
CA LEU A 128 -5.47 14.91 8.50
C LEU A 128 -4.74 13.72 9.13
N LYS A 129 -5.47 12.71 9.62
CA LYS A 129 -4.90 11.47 10.15
C LYS A 129 -4.11 10.70 9.09
N ILE A 130 -4.69 10.53 7.90
CA ILE A 130 -4.02 9.84 6.80
C ILE A 130 -2.77 10.62 6.37
N ASP A 131 -2.84 11.95 6.24
CA ASP A 131 -1.71 12.80 5.86
C ASP A 131 -0.56 12.73 6.86
N LYS A 132 -0.85 12.81 8.17
CA LYS A 132 0.15 12.66 9.23
C LYS A 132 0.82 11.28 9.14
N TYR A 133 0.04 10.24 8.89
CA TYR A 133 0.57 8.89 8.75
C TYR A 133 1.46 8.74 7.51
N ILE A 134 1.04 9.28 6.36
CA ILE A 134 1.86 9.29 5.14
C ILE A 134 3.18 10.00 5.41
N ALA A 135 3.13 11.20 6.00
CA ALA A 135 4.32 12.00 6.26
C ALA A 135 5.33 11.29 7.19
N ALA A 136 4.84 10.61 8.23
CA ALA A 136 5.68 9.91 9.20
C ALA A 136 6.23 8.57 8.67
N ASN A 137 5.40 7.80 7.95
CA ASN A 137 5.67 6.39 7.69
C ASN A 137 5.87 6.05 6.21
N LEU A 138 5.26 6.80 5.29
CA LEU A 138 5.18 6.42 3.88
C LEU A 138 5.85 7.42 2.93
N ASN A 139 6.39 8.54 3.42
CA ASN A 139 7.03 9.53 2.56
C ASN A 139 8.32 8.96 1.94
N ILE A 140 8.37 8.86 0.61
CA ILE A 140 9.50 8.29 -0.15
C ILE A 140 10.23 9.39 -0.92
N GLU A 141 11.08 10.14 -0.23
CA GLU A 141 11.97 11.13 -0.87
C GLU A 141 13.14 10.47 -1.59
N ASP A 142 13.65 9.38 -1.02
CA ASP A 142 14.73 8.59 -1.59
C ASP A 142 14.49 7.09 -1.33
N ASN A 143 14.52 6.29 -2.40
CA ASN A 143 14.24 4.86 -2.31
C ASN A 143 15.25 4.13 -1.43
N LYS A 144 16.53 4.49 -1.46
CA LYS A 144 17.53 3.83 -0.64
C LYS A 144 17.30 4.16 0.84
N LYS A 145 17.07 5.42 1.18
CA LYS A 145 16.77 5.83 2.56
C LYS A 145 15.51 5.15 3.10
N PHE A 146 14.47 5.01 2.28
CA PHE A 146 13.25 4.31 2.69
C PHE A 146 13.53 2.83 3.01
N ILE A 147 14.27 2.13 2.14
CA ILE A 147 14.64 0.73 2.36
C ILE A 147 15.57 0.59 3.57
N ASP A 148 16.53 1.50 3.74
CA ASP A 148 17.42 1.54 4.91
C ASP A 148 16.60 1.66 6.21
N LYS A 149 15.63 2.57 6.25
CA LYS A 149 14.71 2.74 7.39
C LYS A 149 13.89 1.46 7.63
N LEU A 150 13.29 0.92 6.58
CA LEU A 150 12.45 -0.27 6.66
C LEU A 150 13.18 -1.47 7.27
N LEU A 151 14.43 -1.69 6.85
CA LEU A 151 15.27 -2.78 7.37
C LEU A 151 15.77 -2.49 8.79
N ALA A 152 16.11 -1.24 9.11
CA ALA A 152 16.63 -0.88 10.44
C ALA A 152 15.59 -0.96 11.55
N GLU A 153 14.32 -0.69 11.24
CA GLU A 153 13.23 -0.71 12.23
C GLU A 153 12.77 -2.13 12.60
N ASN A 154 13.31 -3.18 11.93
CA ASN A 154 12.88 -4.56 12.04
C ASN A 154 11.34 -4.69 12.14
N ASN A 155 10.67 -3.99 11.22
CA ASN A 155 9.25 -3.73 11.34
C ASN A 155 8.45 -4.99 10.96
N GLY A 156 7.68 -5.53 11.91
CA GLY A 156 6.79 -6.68 11.72
C GLY A 156 5.65 -6.48 10.69
N GLU A 157 5.59 -5.33 10.04
CA GLU A 157 4.68 -5.00 8.94
C GLU A 157 5.35 -5.10 7.55
N MET A 158 6.63 -5.51 7.50
CA MET A 158 7.28 -5.93 6.27
C MET A 158 6.61 -7.17 5.69
N ILE A 159 6.48 -7.18 4.36
CA ILE A 159 6.07 -8.38 3.62
C ILE A 159 7.35 -9.15 3.29
N ILE A 160 7.79 -9.97 4.26
CA ILE A 160 9.13 -10.58 4.31
C ILE A 160 9.56 -11.26 3.00
N ASP A 161 8.69 -12.07 2.41
CA ASP A 161 8.98 -12.78 1.15
C ASP A 161 9.23 -11.82 -0.02
N ASN A 162 8.44 -10.76 -0.13
CA ASN A 162 8.59 -9.75 -1.16
C ASN A 162 9.76 -8.80 -0.88
N VAL A 163 10.09 -8.52 0.39
CA VAL A 163 11.31 -7.76 0.75
C VAL A 163 12.55 -8.54 0.32
N ALA A 164 12.63 -9.84 0.63
CA ALA A 164 13.74 -10.68 0.18
C ALA A 164 13.84 -10.68 -1.35
N CYS A 165 12.72 -10.84 -2.06
CA CYS A 165 12.68 -10.72 -3.52
C CYS A 165 13.15 -9.35 -4.03
N TYR A 166 12.81 -8.27 -3.34
CA TYR A 166 13.23 -6.92 -3.70
C TYR A 166 14.75 -6.73 -3.52
N LEU A 167 15.32 -7.21 -2.40
CA LEU A 167 16.76 -7.18 -2.15
C LEU A 167 17.51 -7.98 -3.21
N THR A 168 17.04 -9.19 -3.53
CA THR A 168 17.61 -9.97 -4.64
C THR A 168 17.46 -9.24 -5.97
N MET A 169 16.29 -8.66 -6.29
CA MET A 169 16.09 -7.91 -7.55
C MET A 169 17.05 -6.73 -7.70
N THR A 170 17.34 -6.03 -6.60
CA THR A 170 18.18 -4.83 -6.58
C THR A 170 19.66 -5.12 -6.34
N ASN A 171 20.02 -6.40 -6.17
CA ASN A 171 21.39 -6.82 -5.83
C ASN A 171 21.88 -6.14 -4.54
N ASP A 172 21.00 -6.05 -3.55
CA ASP A 172 21.30 -5.42 -2.27
C ASP A 172 22.17 -6.36 -1.41
N PRO A 173 23.32 -5.89 -0.90
CA PRO A 173 24.26 -6.73 -0.15
C PRO A 173 23.72 -7.23 1.19
N ARG A 174 22.56 -6.72 1.65
CA ARG A 174 21.92 -7.13 2.91
C ARG A 174 21.04 -8.38 2.77
N LEU A 175 20.93 -8.96 1.57
CA LEU A 175 20.07 -10.13 1.33
C LEU A 175 20.41 -11.30 2.27
N SER A 176 21.69 -11.65 2.41
CA SER A 176 22.10 -12.82 3.20
C SER A 176 21.74 -12.65 4.68
N SER A 177 22.07 -11.50 5.29
CA SER A 177 21.70 -11.22 6.68
C SER A 177 20.19 -11.14 6.87
N PHE A 178 19.47 -10.54 5.91
CA PHE A 178 18.01 -10.48 5.97
C PHE A 178 17.36 -11.87 5.99
N ILE A 179 17.86 -12.81 5.18
CA ILE A 179 17.38 -14.20 5.17
C ILE A 179 17.64 -14.88 6.52
N GLU A 180 18.81 -14.67 7.11
CA GLU A 180 19.19 -15.26 8.40
C GLU A 180 18.34 -14.72 9.56
N GLU A 181 17.97 -13.44 9.52
CA GLU A 181 17.12 -12.81 10.53
C GLU A 181 15.63 -13.21 10.41
N HIS A 182 15.19 -13.63 9.21
CA HIS A 182 13.77 -13.87 8.91
C HIS A 182 13.48 -15.30 8.43
N VAL A 183 14.22 -16.29 8.93
CA VAL A 183 14.09 -17.70 8.54
C VAL A 183 12.64 -18.20 8.66
N ASP A 184 11.94 -17.83 9.74
CA ASP A 184 10.55 -18.26 9.96
C ASP A 184 9.54 -17.61 9.01
N GLY A 185 9.88 -16.45 8.43
CA GLY A 185 9.07 -15.73 7.46
C GLY A 185 9.32 -16.16 6.00
N LEU A 186 10.33 -17.01 5.76
CA LEU A 186 10.78 -17.40 4.43
C LEU A 186 10.70 -18.93 4.26
N GLY A 187 9.96 -19.38 3.24
CA GLY A 187 9.95 -20.80 2.88
C GLY A 187 11.31 -21.26 2.32
N THR A 188 11.73 -22.48 2.66
CA THR A 188 13.01 -23.07 2.22
C THR A 188 13.19 -23.06 0.71
N GLU A 189 12.12 -23.32 -0.05
CA GLU A 189 12.12 -23.25 -1.52
C GLU A 189 12.45 -21.85 -2.03
N LEU A 190 11.87 -20.81 -1.41
CA LEU A 190 12.14 -19.43 -1.78
C LEU A 190 13.59 -19.07 -1.49
N VAL A 191 14.09 -19.41 -0.29
CA VAL A 191 15.48 -19.15 0.10
C VAL A 191 16.47 -19.78 -0.89
N SER A 192 16.26 -21.04 -1.28
CA SER A 192 17.10 -21.70 -2.28
C SER A 192 17.12 -20.92 -3.59
N LYS A 193 15.95 -20.57 -4.13
CA LYS A 193 15.85 -19.81 -5.39
C LYS A 193 16.55 -18.46 -5.32
N LEU A 194 16.40 -17.72 -4.21
CA LEU A 194 17.04 -16.41 -4.07
C LEU A 194 18.56 -16.53 -4.02
N LYS A 195 19.09 -17.54 -3.33
CA LYS A 195 20.54 -17.85 -3.29
C LYS A 195 21.07 -18.29 -4.65
N ASP A 196 20.33 -19.11 -5.39
CA ASP A 196 20.72 -19.54 -6.74
C ASP A 196 20.81 -18.33 -7.70
N ILE A 197 19.85 -17.41 -7.62
CA ILE A 197 19.85 -16.18 -8.41
C ILE A 197 21.03 -15.28 -8.01
N GLU A 198 21.31 -15.12 -6.71
CA GLU A 198 22.46 -14.35 -6.23
C GLU A 198 23.79 -14.94 -6.72
N ALA A 199 23.97 -16.26 -6.62
CA ALA A 199 25.17 -16.97 -7.07
C ALA A 199 25.38 -16.88 -8.60
N SER A 200 24.30 -16.85 -9.39
CA SER A 200 24.38 -16.70 -10.85
C SER A 200 24.86 -15.32 -11.31
N ARG A 201 24.90 -14.33 -10.41
CA ARG A 201 25.32 -12.95 -10.72
C ARG A 201 26.74 -12.61 -10.30
N GLN A 202 27.39 -13.47 -9.52
CA GLN A 202 28.78 -13.25 -9.15
C GLN A 202 29.68 -13.49 -10.38
N PRO A 203 30.56 -12.54 -10.74
CA PRO A 203 31.49 -12.72 -11.86
C PRO A 203 32.44 -13.88 -11.53
N GLY A 204 32.31 -14.99 -12.27
CA GLY A 204 33.07 -16.22 -12.04
C GLY A 204 32.35 -17.51 -12.41
N ASN A 205 31.02 -17.48 -12.66
CA ASN A 205 30.23 -18.62 -13.12
C ASN A 205 29.99 -18.65 -14.64
N GLU A 206 30.90 -18.06 -15.43
CA GLU A 206 31.05 -18.47 -16.83
C GLU A 206 31.68 -19.87 -16.81
N LEU A 207 30.84 -20.89 -16.97
CA LEU A 207 31.28 -22.26 -17.21
C LEU A 207 32.24 -22.24 -18.42
N ILE A 208 33.52 -22.46 -18.13
CA ILE A 208 34.42 -23.11 -19.08
C ILE A 208 33.90 -24.54 -19.22
N SER A 209 33.03 -24.75 -20.22
CA SER A 209 32.90 -25.93 -21.09
C SER A 209 31.49 -26.04 -21.66
#